data_AF-A0A662IZE3-F1
#
_entry.id   AF-A0A662IZE3-F1
#
_cell.length_a   1.000
_cell.length_b   1.000
_cell.length_c   1.000
_cell.angle_alpha   90.00
_cell.angle_beta   90.00
_cell.angle_gamma   90.00
#
_symmetry.space_group_name_H-M   'P 1'
#
loop_
_entity.id
_entity.type
_entity.pdbx_description
1 polymer ?
#
loop_
_entity_poly.entity_id
_entity_poly.type
_entity_poly.pdbx_seq_one_letter_code
_entity_poly.pdbx_strand_id
1 'polypeptide(L)'
;MLDLLNETFEPTGVGSLFFLLLPLLICCLASTFLRGGSASQAQATTALEVDSWFTPKNINDAFNEVCKEVDRWREQSTASTSDKKVVGRFRVLQSIPPRLHSVFDEREGEITFELTKVEGGGTSVRVKYSPTARQRIYAFRAQSDVKVPSALTLSCPSCGRSVLKDYEACPYCGSKLK
;
A
#
# COMPACT_ATOMS: atom_id res chain seq x y z
N MET A 1 70.47 51.35 -25.57
CA MET A 1 71.67 50.55 -25.89
C MET A 1 71.59 49.31 -25.02
N LEU A 2 71.26 48.18 -25.66
CA LEU A 2 71.46 46.77 -25.24
C LEU A 2 70.68 46.32 -24.00
N ASP A 3 69.60 45.55 -24.20
CA ASP A 3 69.60 44.09 -24.36
C ASP A 3 70.00 43.37 -23.07
N LEU A 4 69.12 42.52 -22.54
CA LEU A 4 69.42 41.14 -22.15
C LEU A 4 68.21 40.48 -21.45
N LEU A 5 67.94 39.25 -21.88
CA LEU A 5 67.12 38.18 -21.26
C LEU A 5 65.62 38.14 -21.61
N ASN A 6 65.32 37.69 -22.82
CA ASN A 6 64.17 36.81 -23.02
C ASN A 6 64.64 35.60 -23.83
N GLU A 7 65.24 34.64 -23.14
CA GLU A 7 65.72 33.40 -23.74
C GLU A 7 64.55 32.55 -24.25
N THR A 8 64.75 32.11 -25.49
CA THR A 8 63.94 31.20 -26.29
C THR A 8 63.99 29.79 -25.72
N PHE A 9 62.83 29.20 -25.40
CA PHE A 9 62.69 27.78 -25.06
C PHE A 9 62.23 27.01 -26.30
N GLU A 10 63.14 26.21 -26.88
CA GLU A 10 62.87 25.22 -27.92
C GLU A 10 62.37 23.87 -27.32
N PRO A 11 61.70 23.02 -28.12
CA PRO A 11 60.73 22.04 -27.65
C PRO A 11 61.32 20.63 -27.53
N THR A 12 61.02 19.92 -26.43
CA THR A 12 61.22 18.47 -26.37
C THR A 12 60.04 17.75 -25.70
N GLY A 13 59.31 16.97 -26.51
CA GLY A 13 59.09 15.55 -26.20
C GLY A 13 58.11 15.17 -25.08
N VAL A 14 57.11 15.98 -24.72
CA VAL A 14 56.05 15.56 -23.77
C VAL A 14 54.61 15.74 -24.30
N GLY A 15 54.47 16.08 -25.59
CA GLY A 15 53.20 16.46 -26.21
C GLY A 15 52.24 15.32 -26.61
N SER A 16 52.56 14.05 -26.36
CA SER A 16 51.71 12.93 -26.85
C SER A 16 50.85 12.27 -25.76
N LEU A 17 51.25 12.35 -24.49
CA LEU A 17 50.47 11.75 -23.39
C LEU A 17 49.39 12.69 -22.83
N PHE A 18 49.66 14.00 -22.85
CA PHE A 18 48.74 15.01 -22.32
C PHE A 18 47.48 15.23 -23.19
N PHE A 19 47.59 15.09 -24.52
CA PHE A 19 46.46 15.25 -25.44
C PHE A 19 45.49 14.06 -25.44
N LEU A 20 45.90 12.87 -24.97
CA LEU A 20 45.05 11.69 -24.87
C LEU A 20 44.31 11.59 -23.52
N LEU A 21 44.88 12.16 -22.45
CA LEU A 21 44.29 12.14 -21.11
C LEU A 21 43.22 13.22 -20.90
N LEU A 22 43.35 14.36 -21.60
CA LEU A 22 42.40 15.47 -21.51
C LEU A 22 40.96 15.13 -21.97
N PRO A 23 40.72 14.43 -23.09
CA PRO A 23 39.35 14.07 -23.53
C PRO A 23 38.70 12.99 -22.65
N LEU A 24 39.48 12.10 -22.03
CA LEU A 24 38.96 11.09 -21.07
C LEU A 24 38.47 11.75 -19.78
N LEU A 25 39.19 12.75 -19.27
CA LEU A 25 38.83 13.49 -18.07
C LEU A 25 37.56 14.34 -18.26
N ILE A 26 37.36 14.90 -19.46
CA ILE A 26 36.14 15.64 -19.83
C ILE A 26 34.92 14.70 -19.95
N CYS A 27 35.10 13.47 -20.43
CA CYS A 27 34.02 12.49 -20.56
C CYS A 27 33.49 12.00 -19.20
N CYS A 28 34.37 11.87 -18.20
CA CYS A 28 34.00 11.50 -16.83
C CYS A 28 33.22 12.59 -16.08
N LEU A 29 33.34 13.86 -16.49
CA LEU A 29 32.60 14.97 -15.90
C LEU A 29 31.29 15.27 -16.65
N ALA A 30 31.18 14.90 -17.93
CA ALA A 30 29.91 15.06 -18.69
C ALA A 30 28.79 14.11 -18.22
N SER A 31 29.15 12.95 -17.67
CA SER A 31 28.21 11.95 -17.16
C SER A 31 27.56 12.35 -15.82
N THR A 32 28.09 13.35 -15.11
CA THR A 32 27.46 13.90 -13.91
C THR A 32 26.50 15.05 -14.21
N PHE A 33 26.63 15.74 -15.36
CA PHE A 33 25.76 16.86 -15.74
C PHE A 33 24.52 16.47 -16.58
N LEU A 34 24.49 15.29 -17.21
CA LEU A 34 23.28 14.76 -17.86
C LEU A 34 22.39 13.91 -16.94
N ARG A 35 22.75 13.79 -15.65
CA ARG A 35 21.91 13.19 -14.59
C ARG A 35 21.22 14.26 -13.75
N GLY A 36 20.82 15.37 -14.37
CA GLY A 36 20.03 16.42 -13.74
C GLY A 36 18.97 16.90 -14.72
N GLY A 37 17.72 16.48 -14.56
CA GLY A 37 16.62 17.00 -15.37
C GLY A 37 15.66 15.99 -15.98
N SER A 38 15.43 14.84 -15.34
CA SER A 38 14.07 14.28 -15.35
C SER A 38 13.59 14.28 -13.91
N ALA A 39 13.30 15.48 -13.41
CA ALA A 39 12.13 15.63 -12.57
C ALA A 39 10.93 15.24 -13.45
N SER A 40 10.77 13.94 -13.68
CA SER A 40 9.44 13.40 -13.76
C SER A 40 8.78 13.93 -12.50
N GLN A 41 7.86 14.89 -12.67
CA GLN A 41 6.78 15.02 -11.72
C GLN A 41 6.16 13.62 -11.69
N ALA A 42 6.70 12.76 -10.82
CA ALA A 42 5.91 11.79 -10.15
C ALA A 42 4.87 12.66 -9.46
N GLN A 43 3.76 12.88 -10.15
CA GLN A 43 2.50 13.07 -9.48
C GLN A 43 2.52 11.99 -8.40
N ALA A 44 2.65 12.41 -7.16
CA ALA A 44 2.44 11.53 -6.03
C ALA A 44 0.95 11.20 -6.06
N THR A 45 0.54 10.36 -7.02
CA THR A 45 -0.60 9.48 -6.86
C THR A 45 -0.21 8.64 -5.67
N THR A 46 -0.61 9.07 -4.48
CA THR A 46 -0.57 8.26 -3.28
C THR A 46 -1.26 6.96 -3.66
N ALA A 47 -0.46 5.91 -3.88
CA ALA A 47 -0.98 4.65 -4.34
C ALA A 47 -2.00 4.16 -3.31
N LEU A 48 -3.26 4.04 -3.72
CA LEU A 48 -4.31 3.49 -2.87
C LEU A 48 -3.96 2.03 -2.58
N GLU A 49 -4.07 1.66 -1.32
CA GLU A 49 -3.94 0.27 -0.89
C GLU A 49 -5.29 -0.44 -0.98
N VAL A 50 -5.21 -1.74 -1.19
CA VAL A 50 -6.38 -2.61 -1.24
C VAL A 50 -6.15 -3.78 -0.29
N ASP A 51 -7.09 -4.01 0.63
CA ASP A 51 -7.15 -5.23 1.42
C ASP A 51 -8.49 -5.92 1.19
N SER A 52 -8.52 -7.24 1.43
CA SER A 52 -9.72 -8.05 1.26
C SER A 52 -9.72 -9.21 2.23
N TRP A 53 -10.88 -9.47 2.84
CA TRP A 53 -11.08 -10.63 3.69
C TRP A 53 -12.49 -11.21 3.50
N PHE A 54 -12.70 -12.40 4.06
CA PHE A 54 -13.98 -13.08 4.06
C PHE A 54 -14.57 -13.11 5.48
N THR A 55 -15.88 -12.92 5.57
CA THR A 55 -16.68 -13.15 6.77
C THR A 55 -17.77 -14.19 6.47
N PRO A 56 -18.07 -15.11 7.41
CA PRO A 56 -19.15 -16.07 7.24
C PRO A 56 -20.55 -15.42 7.28
N LYS A 57 -20.64 -14.16 7.68
CA LYS A 57 -21.90 -13.41 7.79
C LYS A 57 -22.50 -13.16 6.41
N ASN A 58 -23.82 -13.14 6.33
CA ASN A 58 -24.49 -12.72 5.09
C ASN A 58 -24.20 -11.24 4.81
N ILE A 59 -24.45 -10.83 3.56
CA ILE A 59 -24.02 -9.50 3.08
C ILE A 59 -24.65 -8.34 3.86
N ASN A 60 -25.89 -8.48 4.36
CA ASN A 60 -26.53 -7.42 5.14
C ASN A 60 -25.88 -7.28 6.52
N ASP A 61 -25.61 -8.40 7.20
CA ASP A 61 -24.96 -8.38 8.50
C ASP A 61 -23.52 -7.86 8.41
N ALA A 62 -22.78 -8.31 7.39
CA ALA A 62 -21.44 -7.80 7.11
C ALA A 62 -21.45 -6.29 6.81
N PHE A 63 -22.41 -5.82 6.01
CA PHE A 63 -22.58 -4.39 5.72
C PHE A 63 -22.88 -3.59 7.00
N ASN A 64 -23.81 -4.07 7.81
CA ASN A 64 -24.16 -3.45 9.08
C ASN A 64 -22.96 -3.38 10.04
N GLU A 65 -22.07 -4.37 10.05
CA GLU A 65 -20.83 -4.33 10.83
C GLU A 65 -19.84 -3.27 10.33
N VAL A 66 -19.70 -3.12 9.01
CA VAL A 66 -18.90 -2.04 8.43
C VAL A 66 -19.46 -0.68 8.86
N CYS A 67 -20.78 -0.48 8.76
CA CYS A 67 -21.40 0.77 9.19
C CYS A 67 -21.21 1.04 10.69
N LYS A 68 -21.43 0.03 11.55
CA LYS A 68 -21.22 0.16 13.01
C LYS A 68 -19.78 0.52 13.35
N GLU A 69 -18.81 -0.10 12.68
CA GLU A 69 -17.40 0.21 12.90
C GLU A 69 -17.06 1.65 12.47
N VAL A 70 -17.59 2.10 11.33
CA VAL A 70 -17.45 3.49 10.89
C VAL A 70 -18.07 4.46 11.90
N ASP A 71 -19.27 4.15 12.40
CA ASP A 71 -19.94 4.98 13.40
C ASP A 71 -19.11 5.05 14.70
N ARG A 72 -18.51 3.93 15.12
CA ARG A 72 -17.55 3.90 16.23
C ARG A 72 -16.36 4.83 15.98
N TRP A 73 -15.82 4.89 14.75
CA TRP A 73 -14.74 5.83 14.42
C TRP A 73 -15.18 7.29 14.51
N ARG A 74 -16.44 7.58 14.15
CA ARG A 74 -17.04 8.92 14.27
C ARG A 74 -17.18 9.32 15.73
N GLU A 75 -17.72 8.45 16.58
CA GLU A 75 -17.94 8.70 18.01
C GLU A 75 -16.62 8.90 18.78
N GLN A 76 -15.61 8.06 18.51
CA GLN A 76 -14.29 8.21 19.14
C GLN A 76 -13.60 9.52 18.80
N SER A 77 -13.94 10.12 17.65
CA SER A 77 -13.39 11.40 17.24
C SER A 77 -14.04 12.62 17.90
N THR A 78 -15.24 12.47 18.46
CA THR A 78 -15.98 13.56 19.11
C THR A 78 -15.69 13.68 20.61
N ALA A 79 -15.11 12.65 21.24
CA ALA A 79 -14.90 12.58 22.69
C ALA A 79 -13.70 13.40 23.21
N SER A 80 -12.98 14.14 22.35
CA SER A 80 -11.69 14.75 22.69
C SER A 80 -11.61 16.29 22.60
N THR A 81 -12.72 17.04 22.62
CA THR A 81 -12.63 18.51 22.73
C THR A 81 -13.84 19.14 23.45
N SER A 82 -13.59 19.89 24.52
CA SER A 82 -14.61 20.38 25.47
C SER A 82 -15.40 21.63 25.04
N ASP A 83 -15.14 22.28 23.89
CA ASP A 83 -15.73 23.63 23.68
C ASP A 83 -16.18 24.01 22.26
N LYS A 84 -16.19 23.11 21.28
CA LYS A 84 -16.82 23.38 19.98
C LYS A 84 -17.48 22.12 19.48
N LYS A 85 -18.66 22.26 18.88
CA LYS A 85 -19.41 21.20 18.18
C LYS A 85 -18.56 20.67 17.02
N VAL A 86 -17.60 19.78 17.31
CA VAL A 86 -16.76 19.13 16.30
C VAL A 86 -17.66 18.13 15.58
N VAL A 87 -18.00 18.46 14.34
CA VAL A 87 -18.61 17.52 13.39
C VAL A 87 -17.65 16.33 13.30
N GLY A 88 -18.14 15.11 13.56
CA GLY A 88 -17.31 13.90 13.66
C GLY A 88 -16.31 13.78 12.51
N ARG A 89 -15.06 13.45 12.85
CA ARG A 89 -13.89 13.47 11.96
C ARG A 89 -14.09 12.74 10.64
N PHE A 90 -14.84 11.64 10.66
CA PHE A 90 -15.19 10.89 9.45
C PHE A 90 -16.53 11.39 8.87
N ARG A 91 -16.54 11.73 7.59
CA ARG A 91 -17.75 12.03 6.82
C ARG A 91 -18.11 10.88 5.89
N VAL A 92 -19.37 10.46 5.88
CA VAL A 92 -19.85 9.46 4.91
C VAL A 92 -19.98 10.16 3.55
N LEU A 93 -19.27 9.66 2.55
CA LEU A 93 -19.37 10.14 1.17
C LEU A 93 -20.51 9.44 0.43
N GLN A 94 -20.60 8.12 0.58
CA GLN A 94 -21.59 7.30 -0.12
C GLN A 94 -21.96 6.07 0.72
N SER A 95 -23.23 5.69 0.70
CA SER A 95 -23.71 4.45 1.31
C SER A 95 -24.79 3.84 0.43
N ILE A 96 -24.52 2.67 -0.15
CA ILE A 96 -25.44 1.90 -0.99
C ILE A 96 -25.57 0.50 -0.38
N PRO A 97 -26.55 0.29 0.51
CA PRO A 97 -26.74 -1.01 1.13
C PRO A 97 -27.09 -2.10 0.11
N PRO A 98 -26.62 -3.36 0.29
CA PRO A 98 -25.60 -3.80 1.25
C PRO A 98 -24.19 -3.85 0.62
N ARG A 99 -23.93 -3.07 -0.43
CA ARG A 99 -22.78 -3.28 -1.34
C ARG A 99 -21.63 -2.29 -1.17
N LEU A 100 -21.91 -1.05 -0.76
CA LEU A 100 -20.88 -0.03 -0.72
C LEU A 100 -21.06 0.94 0.44
N HIS A 101 -19.95 1.22 1.13
CA HIS A 101 -19.90 2.25 2.15
C HIS A 101 -18.56 2.98 2.04
N SER A 102 -18.58 4.27 1.70
CA SER A 102 -17.40 5.13 1.56
C SER A 102 -17.42 6.25 2.58
N VAL A 103 -16.27 6.48 3.20
CA VAL A 103 -16.04 7.53 4.18
C VAL A 103 -14.78 8.29 3.87
N PHE A 104 -14.71 9.54 4.33
CA PHE A 104 -13.52 10.36 4.21
C PHE A 104 -13.16 10.96 5.57
N ASP A 105 -11.86 11.01 5.83
CA ASP A 105 -11.26 11.79 6.90
C ASP A 105 -10.15 12.67 6.31
N GLU A 106 -9.97 13.89 6.83
CA GLU A 106 -8.95 14.82 6.33
C GLU A 106 -7.52 14.31 6.56
N ARG A 107 -7.31 13.47 7.58
CA ARG A 107 -5.99 12.94 7.92
C ARG A 107 -5.71 11.60 7.23
N GLU A 108 -6.72 10.74 7.12
CA GLU A 108 -6.59 9.37 6.62
C GLU A 108 -7.12 9.19 5.19
N GLY A 109 -7.71 10.22 4.59
CA GLY A 109 -8.24 10.20 3.23
C GLY A 109 -9.54 9.41 3.10
N GLU A 110 -9.84 9.01 1.87
CA GLU A 110 -11.01 8.17 1.56
C GLU A 110 -10.75 6.70 1.89
N ILE A 111 -11.77 6.06 2.45
CA ILE A 111 -11.84 4.62 2.75
C ILE A 111 -13.15 4.11 2.17
N THR A 112 -13.06 3.21 1.18
CA THR A 112 -14.21 2.68 0.46
C THR A 112 -14.31 1.18 0.64
N PHE A 113 -15.39 0.75 1.28
CA PHE A 113 -15.76 -0.66 1.44
C PHE A 113 -16.70 -1.10 0.33
N GLU A 114 -16.34 -2.20 -0.33
CA GLU A 114 -17.14 -2.90 -1.33
C GLU A 114 -17.43 -4.31 -0.81
N LEU A 115 -18.70 -4.70 -0.78
CA LEU A 115 -19.14 -6.00 -0.26
C LEU A 115 -19.79 -6.83 -1.36
N THR A 116 -19.35 -8.09 -1.46
CA THR A 116 -19.83 -9.05 -2.45
C THR A 116 -20.21 -10.35 -1.79
N LYS A 117 -21.41 -10.86 -2.10
CA LYS A 117 -21.86 -12.19 -1.67
C LYS A 117 -20.98 -13.26 -2.33
N VAL A 118 -20.50 -14.21 -1.56
CA VAL A 118 -19.68 -15.33 -2.07
C VAL A 118 -20.58 -16.54 -2.34
N GLU A 119 -20.32 -17.23 -3.46
CA GLU A 119 -20.97 -18.50 -3.79
C GLU A 119 -20.59 -19.56 -2.74
N GLY A 120 -21.60 -20.24 -2.17
CA GLY A 120 -21.38 -21.15 -1.03
C GLY A 120 -21.51 -20.49 0.35
N GLY A 121 -21.85 -19.20 0.41
CA GLY A 121 -22.19 -18.49 1.65
C GLY A 121 -21.12 -17.53 2.15
N GLY A 122 -21.53 -16.59 3.00
CA GLY A 122 -20.68 -15.52 3.51
C GLY A 122 -20.52 -14.33 2.56
N THR A 123 -19.59 -13.43 2.90
CA THR A 123 -19.37 -12.16 2.24
C THR A 123 -17.88 -11.85 2.13
N SER A 124 -17.45 -11.40 0.96
CA SER A 124 -16.14 -10.79 0.76
C SER A 124 -16.24 -9.30 1.03
N VAL A 125 -15.40 -8.79 1.91
CA VAL A 125 -15.24 -7.36 2.18
C VAL A 125 -13.93 -6.94 1.52
N ARG A 126 -14.01 -6.07 0.52
CA ARG A 126 -12.87 -5.42 -0.12
C ARG A 126 -12.83 -3.97 0.33
N VAL A 127 -11.67 -3.47 0.70
CA VAL A 127 -11.51 -2.08 1.11
C VAL A 127 -10.38 -1.42 0.32
N LYS A 128 -10.65 -0.23 -0.21
CA LYS A 128 -9.68 0.66 -0.85
C LYS A 128 -9.44 1.83 0.09
N TYR A 129 -8.18 2.14 0.37
CA TYR A 129 -7.85 3.17 1.37
C TYR A 129 -6.49 3.81 1.11
N SER A 130 -6.27 5.02 1.64
CA SER A 130 -4.94 5.64 1.60
C SER A 130 -3.98 4.94 2.56
N PRO A 131 -2.67 4.88 2.29
CA PRO A 131 -1.68 4.27 3.19
C PRO A 131 -1.74 4.77 4.65
N THR A 132 -2.21 6.01 4.88
CA THR A 132 -2.36 6.61 6.21
C THR A 132 -3.46 5.91 7.04
N ALA A 133 -4.46 5.31 6.40
CA ALA A 133 -5.53 4.57 7.06
C ALA A 133 -5.15 3.11 7.40
N ARG A 134 -3.96 2.63 7.01
CA ARG A 134 -3.58 1.20 7.09
C ARG A 134 -3.79 0.58 8.47
N GLN A 135 -3.32 1.26 9.52
CA GLN A 135 -3.45 0.75 10.89
C GLN A 135 -4.92 0.55 11.29
N ARG A 136 -5.81 1.48 10.88
CA ARG A 136 -7.24 1.39 11.16
C ARG A 136 -7.87 0.20 10.45
N ILE A 137 -7.55 0.02 9.17
CA ILE A 137 -8.06 -1.10 8.39
C ILE A 137 -7.62 -2.43 8.98
N TYR A 138 -6.35 -2.55 9.36
CA TYR A 138 -5.83 -3.77 9.97
C TYR A 138 -6.49 -4.04 11.33
N ALA A 139 -6.73 -3.01 12.13
CA ALA A 139 -7.43 -3.14 13.40
C ALA A 139 -8.89 -3.61 13.22
N PHE A 140 -9.59 -3.08 12.21
CA PHE A 140 -10.95 -3.52 11.89
C PHE A 140 -10.97 -4.97 11.39
N ARG A 141 -10.09 -5.32 10.44
CA ARG A 141 -9.97 -6.68 9.94
C ARG A 141 -9.68 -7.68 11.05
N ALA A 142 -8.80 -7.34 11.99
CA ALA A 142 -8.47 -8.21 13.12
C ALA A 142 -9.66 -8.46 14.06
N GLN A 143 -10.62 -7.53 14.14
CA GLN A 143 -11.85 -7.66 14.93
C GLN A 143 -12.97 -8.39 14.15
N SER A 144 -12.90 -8.40 12.83
CA SER A 144 -13.87 -9.12 12.00
C SER A 144 -13.71 -10.63 12.18
N ASP A 145 -14.83 -11.38 12.16
CA ASP A 145 -14.83 -12.85 12.17
C ASP A 145 -14.26 -13.40 10.86
N VAL A 146 -12.95 -13.25 10.65
CA VAL A 146 -12.27 -13.72 9.45
C VAL A 146 -12.32 -15.24 9.44
N LYS A 147 -13.17 -15.82 8.60
CA LYS A 147 -13.11 -17.25 8.26
C LYS A 147 -12.52 -17.40 6.86
N VAL A 148 -11.98 -18.57 6.58
CA VAL A 148 -11.69 -18.94 5.19
C VAL A 148 -13.01 -19.43 4.58
N PRO A 149 -13.36 -19.05 3.34
CA PRO A 149 -14.60 -19.48 2.71
C PRO A 149 -14.82 -21.00 2.80
N SER A 150 -16.02 -21.44 3.17
CA SER A 150 -16.36 -22.87 3.25
C SER A 150 -16.19 -23.60 1.91
N ALA A 151 -16.35 -22.89 0.79
CA ALA A 151 -16.05 -23.41 -0.54
C ALA A 151 -14.58 -23.87 -0.70
N LEU A 152 -13.65 -23.26 0.05
CA LEU A 152 -12.21 -23.56 0.01
C LEU A 152 -11.77 -24.52 1.12
N THR A 153 -12.65 -24.85 2.06
CA THR A 153 -12.33 -25.74 3.18
C THR A 153 -13.08 -27.06 3.09
N LEU A 154 -12.49 -28.11 3.62
CA LEU A 154 -13.07 -29.43 3.84
C LEU A 154 -12.90 -29.82 5.30
N SER A 155 -13.74 -30.71 5.82
CA SER A 155 -13.53 -31.30 7.15
C SER A 155 -12.63 -32.52 7.03
N CYS A 156 -11.55 -32.58 7.81
CA CYS A 156 -10.68 -33.75 7.86
C CYS A 156 -11.49 -34.97 8.33
N PRO A 157 -11.49 -36.10 7.60
CA PRO A 157 -12.27 -37.29 7.97
C PRO A 157 -11.75 -37.97 9.25
N SER A 158 -10.49 -37.76 9.61
CA SER A 158 -9.89 -38.40 10.78
C SER A 158 -10.04 -37.60 12.07
N CYS A 159 -9.99 -36.26 12.02
CA CYS A 159 -10.05 -35.42 13.23
C CYS A 159 -11.17 -34.36 13.24
N GLY A 160 -11.93 -34.23 12.14
CA GLY A 160 -13.07 -33.32 12.05
C GLY A 160 -12.75 -31.82 11.95
N ARG A 161 -11.47 -31.43 11.89
CA ARG A 161 -11.08 -30.01 11.75
C ARG A 161 -11.20 -29.53 10.31
N SER A 162 -11.55 -28.26 10.13
CA SER A 162 -11.57 -27.60 8.82
C SER A 162 -10.15 -27.38 8.30
N VAL A 163 -9.87 -27.86 7.09
CA VAL A 163 -8.59 -27.73 6.38
C VAL A 163 -8.85 -27.19 4.99
N LEU A 164 -7.91 -26.44 4.40
CA LEU A 164 -8.05 -26.02 3.00
C LEU A 164 -8.01 -27.23 2.06
N LYS A 165 -8.82 -27.19 1.00
CA LYS A 165 -8.88 -28.25 -0.02
C LYS A 165 -7.55 -28.47 -0.74
N ASP A 166 -6.60 -27.53 -0.64
CA ASP A 166 -5.32 -27.60 -1.34
C ASP A 166 -4.25 -28.38 -0.58
N TYR A 167 -4.48 -28.71 0.69
CA TYR A 167 -3.55 -29.55 1.45
C TYR A 167 -3.68 -31.03 1.06
N GLU A 168 -2.54 -31.69 0.82
CA GLU A 168 -2.47 -33.14 0.62
C GLU A 168 -2.69 -33.92 1.93
N ALA A 169 -2.24 -33.36 3.06
CA ALA A 169 -2.37 -33.94 4.38
C ALA A 169 -2.87 -32.90 5.40
N CYS A 170 -3.64 -33.37 6.38
CA CYS A 170 -4.17 -32.54 7.44
C CYS A 170 -3.02 -31.97 8.29
N PRO A 171 -2.87 -30.63 8.40
CA PRO A 171 -1.78 -30.02 9.16
C PRO A 171 -1.93 -30.23 10.67
N TYR A 172 -3.07 -30.75 11.13
CA TYR A 172 -3.36 -30.96 12.54
C TYR A 172 -3.12 -32.38 13.03
N CYS A 173 -3.34 -33.38 12.17
CA CYS A 173 -3.24 -34.79 12.56
C CYS A 173 -2.44 -35.66 11.58
N GLY A 174 -1.96 -35.11 10.47
CA GLY A 174 -1.15 -35.82 9.47
C GLY A 174 -1.93 -36.74 8.53
N SER A 175 -3.24 -36.88 8.70
CA SER A 175 -4.07 -37.75 7.85
C SER A 175 -4.15 -37.23 6.41
N LYS A 176 -4.01 -38.11 5.43
CA LYS A 176 -4.16 -37.76 4.01
C LYS A 176 -5.58 -37.26 3.71
N LEU A 177 -5.67 -36.20 2.91
CA LEU A 177 -6.92 -35.57 2.48
C LEU A 177 -7.22 -35.86 1.00
N LYS A 178 -6.19 -36.24 0.23
CA LYS A 178 -6.25 -36.67 -1.17
C LYS A 178 -5.36 -37.89 -1.37
#